data_AF-A0A1F0GG80-F1
#
_entry.id   AF-A0A1F0GG80-F1
#
_cell.length_a   1.000
_cell.length_b   1.000
_cell.length_c   1.000
_cell.angle_alpha   90.00
_cell.angle_beta   90.00
_cell.angle_gamma   90.00
#
_symmetry.space_group_name_H-M   'P 1'
#
loop_
_entity.id
_entity.type
_entity.pdbx_description
1 polymer ?
#
loop_
_entity_poly.entity_id
_entity_poly.type
_entity_poly.pdbx_seq_one_letter_code
_entity_poly.pdbx_strand_id
1 'polypeptide(L)'
;MKLSIKFKPKCDERPWLLVRVGGEYSQHAHLKSKSDAIKVRHLIDINKYPYNSEFKIAMKRLLTEEEFKNLEKHQRYLNSNRGVRRKR
;
A
#
# COMPACT_ATOMS: atom_id res chain seq x y z
N MET A 1 10.36 2.91 -6.01
CA MET A 1 9.49 2.31 -7.04
C MET A 1 8.73 3.41 -7.77
N LYS A 2 8.43 3.26 -9.08
CA LYS A 2 7.61 4.23 -9.82
C LYS A 2 6.16 3.71 -9.95
N LEU A 3 5.19 4.51 -9.51
CA LEU A 3 3.76 4.19 -9.60
C LEU A 3 3.02 5.17 -10.52
N SER A 4 2.09 4.65 -11.31
CA SER A 4 1.21 5.44 -12.19
C SER A 4 -0.24 5.25 -11.76
N ILE A 5 -0.99 6.35 -11.69
CA ILE A 5 -2.45 6.33 -11.51
C ILE A 5 -3.10 6.49 -12.88
N LYS A 6 -4.04 5.62 -13.22
CA LYS A 6 -4.83 5.66 -14.46
C LYS A 6 -6.31 5.60 -14.11
N PHE A 7 -7.14 6.31 -14.86
CA PHE A 7 -8.60 6.22 -14.74
C PHE A 7 -9.14 5.28 -15.82
N LYS A 8 -9.93 4.28 -15.42
CA LYS A 8 -10.58 3.30 -16.29
C LYS A 8 -12.10 3.43 -16.14
N PRO A 9 -12.78 4.20 -17.02
CA PRO A 9 -14.21 4.44 -16.90
C PRO A 9 -15.08 3.18 -17.08
N LYS A 10 -14.55 2.13 -17.72
CA LYS A 10 -15.25 0.85 -17.91
C LYS A 10 -15.28 -0.05 -16.66
N CYS A 11 -14.73 0.40 -15.53
CA CYS A 11 -14.76 -0.33 -14.26
C CYS A 11 -15.65 0.41 -13.27
N ASP A 12 -16.94 0.06 -13.25
CA ASP A 12 -17.97 0.83 -12.56
C ASP A 12 -17.74 0.95 -11.05
N GLU A 13 -17.30 -0.11 -10.38
CA GLU A 13 -17.12 -0.08 -8.92
C GLU A 13 -15.78 0.52 -8.47
N ARG A 14 -14.70 0.33 -9.26
CA ARG A 14 -13.32 0.67 -8.87
C ARG A 14 -12.52 1.19 -10.08
N PRO A 15 -12.85 2.39 -10.58
CA PRO A 15 -12.30 2.90 -11.84
C PRO A 15 -10.87 3.42 -11.72
N TRP A 16 -10.36 3.66 -10.52
CA TRP A 16 -9.01 4.20 -10.32
C TRP A 16 -7.99 3.08 -10.21
N LEU A 17 -7.12 2.98 -11.20
CA LEU A 17 -6.08 1.95 -11.29
C LEU A 17 -4.73 2.52 -10.88
N LEU A 18 -4.12 1.94 -9.86
CA LEU A 18 -2.73 2.18 -9.47
C LEU A 18 -1.87 1.04 -10.03
N VAL A 19 -0.81 1.36 -10.78
CA VAL A 19 0.04 0.38 -11.49
C VAL A 19 1.51 0.63 -11.17
N ARG A 20 2.27 -0.45 -10.96
CA ARG A 20 3.74 -0.40 -10.91
C ARG A 20 4.32 -0.27 -12.31
N VAL A 21 5.05 0.82 -12.56
CA VAL A 21 5.70 1.05 -13.85
C VAL A 21 6.91 0.13 -13.98
N GLY A 22 6.97 -0.66 -15.06
CA GLY A 22 8.03 -1.65 -15.28
C GLY A 22 7.94 -2.88 -14.37
N GLY A 23 6.81 -3.06 -13.67
CA GLY A 23 6.51 -4.29 -12.93
C GLY A 23 5.68 -5.28 -13.74
N GLU A 24 5.36 -6.40 -13.12
CA GLU A 24 4.48 -7.43 -13.68
C GLU A 24 3.07 -6.89 -13.91
N TYR A 25 2.35 -7.42 -14.91
CA TYR A 25 0.97 -7.03 -15.15
C TYR A 25 0.08 -7.27 -13.94
N SER A 26 0.38 -8.28 -13.11
CA SER A 26 -0.32 -8.58 -11.86
C SER A 26 -0.13 -7.50 -10.78
N GLN A 27 0.89 -6.64 -10.89
CA GLN A 27 1.21 -5.60 -9.91
C GLN A 27 0.40 -4.32 -10.13
N HIS A 28 -0.92 -4.45 -9.98
CA HIS A 28 -1.86 -3.34 -10.03
C HIS A 28 -2.95 -3.45 -8.96
N ALA A 29 -3.55 -2.32 -8.62
CA ALA A 29 -4.65 -2.24 -7.67
C ALA A 29 -5.77 -1.33 -8.17
N HIS A 30 -7.01 -1.83 -8.06
CA HIS A 30 -8.22 -1.08 -8.38
C HIS A 30 -8.81 -0.44 -7.12
N LEU A 31 -9.12 0.85 -7.21
CA LEU A 31 -9.56 1.70 -6.12
C LEU A 31 -10.85 2.44 -6.52
N LYS A 32 -11.70 2.70 -5.52
CA LYS A 32 -13.00 3.34 -5.70
C LYS A 32 -12.87 4.81 -6.08
N SER A 33 -11.93 5.51 -5.44
CA SER A 33 -11.75 6.95 -5.63
C SER A 33 -10.31 7.32 -6.02
N LYS A 34 -10.15 8.49 -6.64
CA LYS A 34 -8.84 9.07 -6.97
C LYS A 34 -8.03 9.33 -5.71
N SER A 35 -8.69 9.83 -4.67
CA SER A 35 -8.06 10.17 -3.40
C SER A 35 -7.49 8.92 -2.73
N ASP A 36 -8.16 7.76 -2.80
CA ASP A 36 -7.61 6.51 -2.31
C ASP A 36 -6.36 6.08 -3.10
N ALA A 37 -6.36 6.24 -4.42
CA ALA A 37 -5.17 5.96 -5.25
C ALA A 37 -3.98 6.85 -4.86
N ILE A 38 -4.23 8.12 -4.61
CA ILE A 38 -3.21 9.07 -4.13
C ILE A 38 -2.71 8.67 -2.73
N LYS A 39 -3.61 8.31 -1.81
CA LYS A 39 -3.25 7.90 -0.44
C LYS A 39 -2.42 6.62 -0.44
N VAL A 40 -2.80 5.60 -1.20
CA VAL A 40 -2.04 4.34 -1.30
C VAL A 40 -0.66 4.61 -1.87
N ARG A 41 -0.55 5.42 -2.93
CA ARG A 41 0.74 5.85 -3.47
C ARG A 41 1.57 6.57 -2.40
N HIS A 42 0.99 7.53 -1.71
CA HIS A 42 1.68 8.28 -0.67
C HIS A 42 2.20 7.37 0.45
N LEU A 43 1.39 6.42 0.94
CA LEU A 43 1.81 5.44 1.95
C LEU A 43 3.02 4.61 1.50
N ILE A 44 3.04 4.21 0.23
CA ILE A 44 4.17 3.48 -0.36
C ILE A 44 5.39 4.40 -0.46
N ASP A 45 5.23 5.63 -0.93
CA ASP A 45 6.32 6.61 -1.08
C ASP A 45 6.99 6.92 0.27
N ILE A 46 6.23 6.96 1.37
CA ILE A 46 6.74 7.16 2.74
C ILE A 46 7.08 5.84 3.47
N ASN A 47 7.05 4.69 2.78
CA ASN A 47 7.31 3.36 3.33
C ASN A 47 6.48 2.98 4.58
N LYS A 48 5.25 3.49 4.70
CA LYS A 48 4.40 3.31 5.89
C LYS A 48 3.40 2.18 5.73
N TYR A 49 3.21 1.40 6.79
CA TYR A 49 2.23 0.32 6.79
C TYR A 49 0.78 0.84 6.73
N PRO A 50 -0.12 0.20 5.95
CA PRO A 50 -1.49 0.66 5.77
C PRO A 50 -2.33 0.51 7.03
N TYR A 51 -3.26 1.45 7.23
CA TYR A 51 -4.13 1.51 8.41
C TYR A 51 -5.46 0.76 8.23
N ASN A 52 -5.92 0.57 6.98
CA ASN A 52 -7.16 -0.15 6.67
C ASN A 52 -6.91 -1.42 5.82
N SER A 53 -7.89 -2.30 5.77
CA SER A 53 -7.81 -3.57 5.05
C SER A 53 -7.72 -3.40 3.53
N GLU A 54 -8.46 -2.45 2.96
CA GLU A 54 -8.46 -2.21 1.52
C GLU A 54 -7.09 -1.73 1.01
N PHE A 55 -6.43 -0.82 1.72
CA PHE A 55 -5.10 -0.34 1.32
C PHE A 55 -4.06 -1.42 1.56
N LYS A 56 -4.24 -2.26 2.60
CA LYS A 56 -3.39 -3.44 2.79
C LYS A 56 -3.45 -4.38 1.59
N ILE A 57 -4.63 -4.65 1.06
CA ILE A 57 -4.78 -5.49 -0.13
C ILE A 57 -4.16 -4.80 -1.36
N ALA A 58 -4.41 -3.51 -1.55
CA ALA A 58 -3.84 -2.75 -2.66
C ALA A 58 -2.30 -2.74 -2.62
N MET A 59 -1.70 -2.46 -1.46
CA MET A 59 -0.25 -2.44 -1.28
C MET A 59 0.36 -3.83 -1.47
N LYS A 60 -0.29 -4.90 -0.99
CA LYS A 60 0.15 -6.29 -1.24
C LYS A 60 0.18 -6.67 -2.72
N ARG A 61 -0.73 -6.12 -3.54
CA ARG A 61 -0.74 -6.36 -4.99
C ARG A 61 0.38 -5.59 -5.69
N LEU A 62 0.68 -4.38 -5.23
CA LEU A 62 1.66 -3.49 -5.87
C LEU A 62 3.11 -3.82 -5.49
N LEU A 63 3.33 -4.19 -4.24
CA LEU A 63 4.64 -4.47 -3.66
C LEU A 63 4.98 -5.95 -3.78
N THR A 64 6.27 -6.26 -3.83
CA THR A 64 6.74 -7.63 -3.60
C THR A 64 6.52 -8.02 -2.14
N GLU A 65 6.58 -9.32 -1.85
CA GLU A 65 6.43 -9.80 -0.48
C GLU A 65 7.50 -9.22 0.46
N GLU A 66 8.73 -9.06 -0.04
CA GLU A 66 9.85 -8.47 0.69
C GLU A 66 9.62 -6.98 0.99
N GLU A 67 9.24 -6.20 -0.02
CA GLU A 67 8.91 -4.78 0.13
C GLU A 67 7.78 -4.59 1.15
N PHE A 68 6.73 -5.43 1.07
CA PHE A 68 5.60 -5.35 1.99
C PHE A 68 5.99 -5.73 3.44
N LYS A 69 6.91 -6.68 3.63
CA LYS A 69 7.42 -7.05 4.96
C LYS A 69 8.27 -5.94 5.59
N ASN A 70 8.98 -5.17 4.75
CA ASN A 70 9.87 -4.08 5.15
C ASN A 70 9.16 -2.74 5.42
N LEU A 71 7.86 -2.63 5.15
CA LEU A 71 7.07 -1.46 5.53
C LEU A 71 7.17 -1.16 7.03
N GLU A 72 7.24 0.13 7.35
CA GLU A 72 7.25 0.62 8.73
C GLU A 72 5.89 0.38 9.39
N LYS A 73 5.82 -0.72 10.14
CA LYS A 73 4.67 -1.04 10.98
C LYS A 73 4.68 -0.10 12.17
N HIS A 74 3.55 0.57 12.40
CA HIS A 74 3.34 1.30 13.64
C HIS A 74 3.63 0.37 14.81
N GLN A 75 4.34 0.90 15.82
CA GLN A 75 4.59 0.16 17.04
C GLN A 75 3.23 -0.20 17.66
N ARG A 76 2.94 -1.49 17.78
CA ARG A 76 1.75 -1.96 18.52
C ARG A 76 2.03 -1.71 19.99
N TYR A 77 1.11 -1.00 20.66
CA TYR A 77 1.01 -0.82 22.11
C TYR A 77 2.33 -0.93 22.91
N LEU A 78 2.87 0.23 23.32
CA LEU A 78 3.96 0.29 24.30
C LEU A 78 3.38 0.03 25.69
N ASN A 79 3.56 -1.18 26.23
CA ASN A 79 3.50 -1.34 27.68
C ASN A 79 4.77 -0.68 28.23
N SER A 80 4.64 0.49 28.85
CA SER A 80 5.75 1.26 29.44
C SER A 80 6.58 0.43 30.42
N ASN A 81 6.00 -0.60 31.05
CA ASN A 81 6.69 -1.50 31.97
C ASN A 81 7.49 -2.63 31.30
N ARG A 82 7.41 -2.81 29.97
CA ARG A 82 8.07 -3.93 29.25
C ARG A 82 9.13 -3.52 28.22
N GLY A 83 9.42 -2.24 28.08
CA GLY A 83 10.47 -1.73 27.18
C GLY A 83 10.21 -2.00 25.69
N VAL A 84 11.02 -1.38 24.81
CA VAL A 84 10.90 -1.57 23.36
C VAL A 84 11.36 -2.99 23.00
N ARG A 85 10.50 -3.75 22.33
CA ARG A 85 10.85 -5.08 21.82
C ARG A 85 11.93 -4.91 20.75
N ARG A 86 13.21 -5.13 21.10
CA ARG A 86 14.32 -5.12 20.13
C ARG A 86 13.99 -6.12 19.02
N LYS A 87 13.92 -5.64 17.78
CA LYS A 87 13.93 -6.53 16.60
C LYS A 87 15.28 -7.25 16.63
N ARG A 88 15.25 -8.57 16.77
CA ARG A 88 16.39 -9.44 16.45
C ARG A 88 16.49 -9.60 14.95
#